data_AF-A0A0R3T5F3-F1
#
_entry.id   AF-A0A0R3T5F3-F1
#
_cell.length_a   1.000
_cell.length_b   1.000
_cell.length_c   1.000
_cell.angle_alpha   90.00
_cell.angle_beta   90.00
_cell.angle_gamma   90.00
#
_symmetry.space_group_name_H-M   'P 1'
#
loop_
_entity.id
_entity.type
_entity.pdbx_description
1 polymer ?
#
loop_
_entity_poly.entity_id
_entity_poly.type
_entity_poly.pdbx_seq_one_letter_code
_entity_poly.pdbx_strand_id
1 'polypeptide(L)'
;MLWGELRRQAKSLESEIDLKLTEFGKVGSSSLGGSSYNRTPHITQSSSGKSYGDLCNDIENLLQRLNQVNDKMSEHFSGPDQGNVSQQHIAKRHREILFDYSQDFKRMKTNFNNARMREDLLSSTYRVQNIPQTNKPPEATRLLIEEQKSLLHADKMLSDRLSAATAIRSALKSQHHVLKATTNSLLNMRAQFPLVNKVLNRVDWRKKRDSIIIGAVIGCCLLFLLFYLFH
;
A
#
# COMPACT_ATOMS: atom_id res chain seq x y z
N MET A 1 1.00 21.71 -26.94
CA MET A 1 -0.22 20.90 -27.24
C MET A 1 0.00 19.40 -26.99
N LEU A 2 1.17 18.84 -27.32
CA LEU A 2 1.51 17.42 -27.15
C LEU A 2 1.29 16.87 -25.72
N TRP A 3 1.68 17.62 -24.68
CA TRP A 3 1.49 17.26 -23.27
C TRP A 3 0.04 17.00 -22.87
N GLY A 4 -0.88 17.85 -23.34
CA GLY A 4 -2.31 17.73 -23.03
C GLY A 4 -2.91 16.46 -23.62
N GLU A 5 -2.47 16.09 -24.83
CA GLU A 5 -2.93 14.88 -25.53
C GLU A 5 -2.41 13.61 -24.85
N LEU A 6 -1.12 13.55 -24.49
CA LEU A 6 -0.53 12.45 -23.72
C LEU A 6 -1.27 12.22 -22.39
N ARG A 7 -1.63 13.30 -21.68
CA ARG A 7 -2.38 13.22 -20.42
C ARG A 7 -3.81 12.73 -20.63
N ARG A 8 -4.49 13.18 -21.69
CA ARG A 8 -5.84 12.72 -22.02
C ARG A 8 -5.84 11.24 -22.41
N GLN A 9 -4.84 10.83 -23.17
CA GLN A 9 -4.63 9.44 -23.56
C GLN A 9 -4.34 8.53 -22.35
N ALA A 10 -3.47 8.97 -21.43
CA ALA A 10 -3.20 8.24 -20.18
C ALA A 10 -4.48 8.03 -19.37
N LYS A 11 -5.27 9.10 -19.14
CA LYS A 11 -6.55 9.00 -18.42
C LYS A 11 -7.56 8.07 -19.10
N SER A 12 -7.62 8.09 -20.43
CA SER A 12 -8.50 7.20 -21.19
C SER A 12 -8.11 5.73 -20.99
N LEU A 13 -6.81 5.44 -21.03
CA LEU A 13 -6.28 4.09 -20.79
C LEU A 13 -6.51 3.65 -19.34
N GLU A 14 -6.32 4.54 -18.37
CA GLU A 14 -6.63 4.26 -16.95
C GLU A 14 -8.11 3.89 -16.76
N SER A 15 -9.03 4.63 -17.38
CA SER A 15 -10.46 4.32 -17.32
C SER A 15 -10.80 2.98 -17.98
N GLU A 16 -10.13 2.63 -19.07
CA GLU A 16 -10.34 1.36 -19.76
C GLU A 16 -9.80 0.18 -18.94
N ILE A 17 -8.62 0.35 -18.31
CA ILE A 17 -8.03 -0.64 -17.39
C ILE A 17 -8.95 -0.90 -16.20
N ASP A 18 -9.54 0.15 -15.60
CA ASP A 18 -10.45 0.02 -14.46
C ASP A 18 -11.72 -0.79 -14.81
N LEU A 19 -12.33 -0.50 -15.97
CA LEU A 19 -13.47 -1.26 -16.48
C LEU A 19 -13.11 -2.73 -16.71
N LYS A 20 -11.93 -2.99 -17.30
CA LYS A 20 -11.45 -4.35 -17.59
C LYS A 20 -11.08 -5.13 -16.32
N LEU A 21 -10.48 -4.48 -15.32
CA LEU A 21 -10.21 -5.09 -14.02
C LEU A 21 -11.50 -5.45 -13.29
N THR A 22 -12.53 -4.61 -13.39
CA THR A 22 -13.86 -4.91 -12.84
C THR A 22 -14.51 -6.11 -13.54
N GLU A 23 -14.44 -6.16 -14.87
CA GLU A 23 -14.92 -7.31 -15.67
C GLU A 23 -14.16 -8.59 -15.28
N PHE A 24 -12.84 -8.51 -15.16
CA PHE A 24 -11.98 -9.61 -14.74
C PHE A 24 -12.32 -10.13 -13.33
N GLY A 25 -12.57 -9.23 -12.39
CA GLY A 25 -12.99 -9.58 -11.04
C GLY A 25 -14.34 -10.31 -11.01
N LYS A 26 -15.29 -9.89 -11.85
CA LYS A 26 -16.60 -10.56 -11.99
C LYS A 26 -16.46 -11.97 -12.57
N VAL A 27 -15.70 -12.14 -13.65
CA VAL A 27 -15.44 -13.45 -14.25
C VAL A 27 -14.77 -14.37 -13.23
N GLY A 28 -13.74 -13.88 -12.52
CA GLY A 28 -13.09 -14.63 -11.46
C GLY A 28 -14.01 -15.00 -10.30
N SER A 29 -14.91 -14.10 -9.87
CA SER A 29 -15.88 -14.42 -8.82
C SER A 29 -16.97 -15.40 -9.27
N SER A 30 -17.39 -15.32 -10.53
CA SER A 30 -18.42 -16.19 -11.10
C SER A 30 -17.94 -17.62 -11.32
N SER A 31 -16.66 -17.81 -11.67
CA SER A 31 -16.04 -19.14 -11.76
C SER A 31 -15.73 -19.73 -10.38
N LEU A 32 -15.43 -18.90 -9.38
CA LEU A 32 -15.11 -19.32 -8.01
C LEU A 32 -16.34 -19.65 -7.16
N GLY A 33 -17.49 -19.05 -7.48
CA GLY A 33 -18.75 -19.22 -6.77
C GLY A 33 -19.45 -20.51 -7.19
N GLY A 34 -18.90 -21.66 -6.81
CA GLY A 34 -19.56 -22.94 -6.98
C GLY A 34 -20.97 -22.92 -6.40
N SER A 35 -21.97 -22.93 -7.31
CA SER A 35 -23.31 -23.49 -7.13
C SER A 35 -23.85 -23.50 -5.68
N SER A 36 -24.14 -22.32 -5.13
CA SER A 36 -25.00 -22.24 -3.94
C SER A 36 -26.45 -22.23 -4.39
N TYR A 37 -27.07 -23.37 -4.18
CA TYR A 37 -28.49 -23.69 -4.25
C TYR A 37 -29.34 -22.54 -3.67
N ASN A 38 -29.78 -21.60 -4.52
CA ASN A 38 -31.08 -20.91 -4.45
C ASN A 38 -31.14 -19.75 -5.48
N ARG A 39 -32.03 -19.93 -6.47
CA ARG A 39 -33.02 -18.90 -6.86
C ARG A 39 -32.50 -17.66 -7.63
N THR A 40 -32.32 -17.80 -8.94
CA THR A 40 -33.13 -17.16 -10.01
C THR A 40 -32.34 -17.20 -11.34
N PRO A 41 -32.92 -17.68 -12.44
CA PRO A 41 -32.30 -17.59 -13.75
C PRO A 41 -32.57 -16.20 -14.31
N HIS A 42 -31.98 -15.15 -13.73
CA HIS A 42 -31.93 -13.88 -14.44
C HIS A 42 -30.82 -13.99 -15.47
N ILE A 43 -31.24 -14.36 -16.68
CA ILE A 43 -30.56 -14.10 -17.93
C ILE A 43 -29.91 -12.72 -17.83
N THR A 44 -28.61 -12.71 -17.56
CA THR A 44 -27.75 -11.62 -17.99
C THR A 44 -26.79 -12.26 -18.95
N GLN A 45 -27.34 -12.49 -20.13
CA GLN A 45 -26.63 -12.67 -21.38
C GLN A 45 -25.73 -11.44 -21.55
N SER A 46 -24.55 -11.44 -20.92
CA SER A 46 -23.44 -10.60 -21.33
C SER A 46 -22.54 -11.47 -22.19
N SER A 47 -22.85 -11.39 -23.47
CA SER A 47 -22.12 -11.82 -24.65
C SER A 47 -20.68 -11.26 -24.72
N SER A 48 -19.83 -11.66 -23.79
CA SER A 48 -18.37 -11.59 -23.98
C SER A 48 -17.79 -12.93 -23.60
N GLY A 49 -17.92 -13.91 -24.52
CA GLY A 49 -17.19 -15.17 -24.50
C GLY A 49 -15.68 -14.99 -24.72
N LYS A 50 -15.08 -13.98 -24.09
CA LYS A 50 -13.64 -13.83 -23.97
C LYS A 50 -13.20 -14.75 -22.84
N SER A 51 -12.32 -15.68 -23.17
CA SER A 51 -11.71 -16.54 -22.16
C SER A 51 -11.03 -15.66 -21.10
N TYR A 52 -10.97 -16.11 -19.86
CA TYR A 52 -10.20 -15.45 -18.81
C TYR A 52 -8.76 -15.12 -19.26
N GLY A 53 -8.17 -15.97 -20.10
CA GLY A 53 -6.86 -15.73 -20.73
C GLY A 53 -6.87 -14.54 -21.70
N ASP A 54 -7.94 -14.35 -22.47
CA ASP A 54 -8.08 -13.22 -23.39
C ASP A 54 -8.21 -11.91 -22.61
N LEU A 55 -8.95 -11.91 -21.50
CA LEU A 55 -9.03 -10.76 -20.59
C LEU A 55 -7.69 -10.45 -19.92
N CYS A 56 -6.90 -11.47 -19.54
CA CYS A 56 -5.53 -11.26 -19.06
C CYS A 56 -4.69 -10.55 -20.12
N ASN A 57 -4.70 -11.06 -21.35
CA ASN A 57 -3.91 -10.51 -22.46
C ASN A 57 -4.34 -9.08 -22.79
N ASP A 58 -5.65 -8.80 -22.81
CA ASP A 58 -6.19 -7.47 -23.03
C ASP A 58 -5.69 -6.48 -21.95
N ILE A 59 -5.73 -6.85 -20.67
CA ILE A 59 -5.25 -6.00 -19.57
C ILE A 59 -3.72 -5.80 -19.65
N GLU A 60 -2.96 -6.85 -19.96
CA GLU A 60 -1.50 -6.75 -20.14
C GLU A 60 -1.13 -5.80 -21.29
N ASN A 61 -1.86 -5.87 -22.42
CA ASN A 61 -1.69 -4.96 -23.55
C ASN A 61 -2.03 -3.50 -23.18
N LEU A 62 -3.11 -3.27 -22.44
CA LEU A 62 -3.48 -1.93 -21.97
C LEU A 62 -2.46 -1.34 -21.01
N LEU A 63 -1.94 -2.15 -20.07
CA LEU A 63 -0.86 -1.75 -19.16
C LEU A 63 0.43 -1.39 -19.91
N GLN A 64 0.80 -2.18 -20.92
CA GLN A 64 1.96 -1.90 -21.77
C GLN A 64 1.78 -0.59 -22.56
N ARG A 65 0.56 -0.33 -23.08
CA ARG A 65 0.26 0.92 -23.78
C ARG A 65 0.30 2.13 -22.85
N LEU A 66 -0.20 2.01 -21.62
CA LEU A 66 -0.09 3.06 -20.59
C LEU A 66 1.38 3.30 -20.20
N ASN A 67 2.19 2.25 -20.15
CA ASN A 67 3.62 2.34 -19.88
C ASN A 67 4.34 3.16 -20.97
N GLN A 68 4.09 2.85 -22.25
CA GLN A 68 4.65 3.62 -23.37
C GLN A 68 4.22 5.09 -23.37
N VAL A 69 2.96 5.37 -23.02
CA VAL A 69 2.47 6.76 -22.88
C VAL A 69 3.18 7.46 -21.73
N ASN A 70 3.38 6.79 -20.59
CA ASN A 70 4.11 7.34 -19.44
C ASN A 70 5.59 7.57 -19.73
N ASP A 71 6.23 6.72 -20.53
CA ASP A 71 7.62 6.90 -20.93
C ASP A 71 7.79 8.11 -21.85
N LYS A 72 6.92 8.24 -22.87
CA LYS A 72 6.84 9.45 -23.73
C LYS A 72 6.54 10.71 -22.94
N MET A 73 5.69 10.58 -21.91
CA MET A 73 5.38 11.64 -20.96
C MET A 73 6.63 12.06 -20.18
N SER A 74 7.48 11.10 -19.77
CA SER A 74 8.72 11.37 -19.04
C SER A 74 9.88 11.89 -19.89
N GLU A 75 9.95 11.44 -21.15
CA GLU A 75 10.95 11.87 -22.14
C GLU A 75 10.78 13.36 -22.46
N HIS A 76 9.54 13.86 -22.47
CA HIS A 76 9.23 15.28 -22.63
C HIS A 76 9.79 16.17 -21.50
N PHE A 77 10.20 15.61 -20.36
CA PHE A 77 10.88 16.35 -19.27
C PHE A 77 12.40 16.19 -19.25
N SER A 78 12.93 15.25 -20.03
CA SER A 78 14.36 14.95 -20.08
C SER A 78 15.09 15.82 -21.12
N GLY A 79 14.35 16.57 -21.94
CA GLY A 79 14.88 17.55 -22.90
C GLY A 79 15.35 18.85 -22.23
N PRO A 80 16.07 19.72 -22.97
CA PRO A 80 16.71 20.94 -22.44
C PRO A 80 15.71 22.01 -21.93
N ASP A 81 14.43 21.87 -22.27
CA ASP A 81 13.35 22.69 -21.75
C ASP A 81 12.81 22.02 -20.48
N GLN A 82 13.38 22.38 -19.31
CA GLN A 82 12.97 21.83 -18.01
C GLN A 82 11.48 22.12 -17.79
N GLY A 83 10.62 21.16 -18.16
CA GLY A 83 9.19 21.31 -18.00
C GLY A 83 8.82 21.59 -16.54
N ASN A 84 7.82 22.46 -16.36
CA ASN A 84 7.36 22.96 -15.06
C ASN A 84 7.31 21.85 -13.99
N VAL A 85 7.79 22.13 -12.78
CA VAL A 85 7.81 21.21 -11.62
C VAL A 85 6.46 20.48 -11.44
N SER A 86 5.34 21.16 -11.66
CA SER A 86 3.99 20.58 -11.63
C SER A 86 3.77 19.46 -12.64
N GLN A 87 4.32 19.57 -13.85
CA GLN A 87 4.20 18.57 -14.90
C GLN A 87 5.07 17.33 -14.61
N GLN A 88 6.25 17.51 -14.01
CA GLN A 88 7.08 16.41 -13.52
C GLN A 88 6.38 15.60 -12.41
N HIS A 89 5.72 16.29 -11.47
CA HIS A 89 4.90 15.64 -10.44
C HIS A 89 3.73 14.85 -11.03
N ILE A 90 3.07 15.38 -12.07
CA ILE A 90 1.98 14.69 -12.75
C ILE A 90 2.49 13.42 -13.46
N ALA A 91 3.63 13.49 -14.16
CA ALA A 91 4.22 12.32 -14.80
C ALA A 91 4.62 11.23 -13.80
N LYS A 92 5.22 11.64 -12.67
CA LYS A 92 5.54 10.73 -11.56
C LYS A 92 4.26 10.05 -11.03
N ARG A 93 3.19 10.81 -10.84
CA ARG A 93 1.89 10.28 -10.39
C ARG A 93 1.33 9.25 -11.38
N HIS A 94 1.39 9.49 -12.69
CA HIS A 94 0.93 8.51 -13.68
C HIS A 94 1.76 7.22 -13.66
N ARG A 95 3.06 7.29 -13.32
CA ARG A 95 3.88 6.08 -13.07
C ARG A 95 3.47 5.33 -11.81
N GLU A 96 3.17 6.04 -10.73
CA GLU A 96 2.66 5.43 -9.49
C GLU A 96 1.32 4.71 -9.74
N ILE A 97 0.38 5.36 -10.44
CA ILE A 97 -0.91 4.77 -10.82
C ILE A 97 -0.73 3.52 -11.68
N LEU A 98 0.18 3.54 -12.66
CA LEU A 98 0.49 2.36 -13.47
C LEU A 98 1.01 1.21 -12.63
N PHE A 99 1.90 1.50 -11.67
CA PHE A 99 2.46 0.50 -10.78
C PHE A 99 1.37 -0.14 -9.92
N ASP A 100 0.46 0.66 -9.38
CA ASP A 100 -0.69 0.19 -8.60
C ASP A 100 -1.58 -0.74 -9.44
N TYR A 101 -1.94 -0.35 -10.67
CA TYR A 101 -2.74 -1.20 -11.57
C TYR A 101 -2.03 -2.52 -11.92
N SER A 102 -0.71 -2.49 -12.15
CA SER A 102 0.06 -3.70 -12.44
C SER A 102 0.10 -4.65 -11.23
N GLN A 103 0.26 -4.10 -10.03
CA GLN A 103 0.24 -4.87 -8.79
C GLN A 103 -1.14 -5.48 -8.53
N ASP A 104 -2.21 -4.71 -8.72
CA ASP A 104 -3.59 -5.18 -8.55
C ASP A 104 -3.94 -6.28 -9.54
N PHE A 105 -3.57 -6.10 -10.82
CA PHE A 105 -3.74 -7.14 -11.84
C PHE A 105 -3.02 -8.44 -11.45
N LYS A 106 -1.76 -8.35 -11.02
CA LYS A 106 -0.98 -9.52 -10.57
C LYS A 106 -1.61 -10.22 -9.37
N ARG A 107 -2.12 -9.44 -8.41
CA ARG A 107 -2.84 -9.97 -7.25
C ARG A 107 -4.11 -10.70 -7.66
N MET A 108 -4.91 -10.12 -8.55
CA MET A 108 -6.13 -10.74 -9.07
C MET A 108 -5.84 -12.02 -9.86
N LYS A 109 -4.81 -12.02 -10.71
CA LYS A 109 -4.34 -13.19 -11.46
C LYS A 109 -3.90 -14.32 -10.54
N THR A 110 -3.15 -14.00 -9.49
CA THR A 110 -2.68 -14.97 -8.50
C THR A 110 -3.84 -15.56 -7.69
N ASN A 111 -4.78 -14.71 -7.25
CA ASN A 111 -5.96 -15.15 -6.52
C ASN A 111 -6.82 -16.11 -7.34
N PHE A 112 -7.06 -15.80 -8.62
CA PHE A 112 -7.78 -16.69 -9.52
C PHE A 112 -7.06 -18.02 -9.72
N ASN A 113 -5.75 -18.00 -9.97
CA ASN A 113 -4.98 -19.23 -10.17
C ASN A 113 -5.01 -20.12 -8.91
N ASN A 114 -4.83 -19.55 -7.73
CA ASN A 114 -4.91 -20.29 -6.46
C ASN A 114 -6.29 -20.91 -6.26
N ALA A 115 -7.33 -20.19 -6.61
CA ALA A 115 -8.69 -20.68 -6.48
C ALA A 115 -9.05 -21.75 -7.52
N ARG A 116 -8.54 -21.64 -8.75
CA ARG A 116 -8.62 -22.70 -9.76
C ARG A 116 -7.89 -23.96 -9.31
N MET A 117 -6.66 -23.83 -8.80
CA MET A 117 -5.90 -24.95 -8.23
C MET A 117 -6.66 -25.62 -7.09
N ARG A 118 -7.31 -24.83 -6.23
CA ARG A 118 -8.16 -25.34 -5.16
C ARG A 118 -9.36 -26.12 -5.70
N GLU A 119 -10.01 -25.63 -6.76
CA GLU A 119 -11.10 -26.35 -7.42
C GLU A 119 -10.63 -27.66 -8.05
N ASP A 120 -9.48 -27.66 -8.74
CA ASP A 120 -8.91 -28.87 -9.34
C ASP A 120 -8.58 -29.94 -8.28
N LEU A 121 -8.01 -29.54 -7.14
CA LEU A 121 -7.73 -30.43 -6.00
C LEU A 121 -9.00 -30.99 -5.36
N LEU A 122 -10.04 -30.16 -5.20
CA LEU A 122 -11.34 -30.58 -4.66
C LEU A 122 -12.08 -31.50 -5.63
N SER A 123 -12.11 -31.16 -6.92
CA SER A 123 -12.70 -32.00 -7.99
C SER A 123 -12.03 -33.38 -8.03
N SER A 124 -10.70 -33.43 -7.89
CA SER A 124 -9.96 -34.69 -7.81
C SER A 124 -10.37 -35.54 -6.60
N THR A 125 -10.61 -34.93 -5.44
CA THR A 125 -11.04 -35.65 -4.24
C THR A 125 -12.50 -36.14 -4.35
N TYR A 126 -13.41 -35.32 -4.90
CA TYR A 126 -14.79 -35.75 -5.16
C TYR A 126 -14.87 -36.87 -6.20
N ARG A 127 -14.01 -36.85 -7.23
CA ARG A 127 -13.94 -37.92 -8.25
C ARG A 127 -13.47 -39.25 -7.67
N VAL A 128 -12.51 -39.23 -6.74
CA VAL A 128 -12.03 -40.46 -6.06
C VAL A 128 -13.10 -41.05 -5.14
N GLN A 129 -13.93 -40.20 -4.50
CA GLN A 129 -14.93 -40.66 -3.54
C GLN A 129 -16.20 -41.24 -4.18
N ASN A 130 -16.50 -40.91 -5.44
CA ASN A 130 -17.65 -41.42 -6.19
C ASN A 130 -17.38 -42.70 -7.01
N ILE A 131 -16.19 -43.29 -6.89
CA ILE A 131 -15.93 -44.63 -7.47
C ILE A 131 -16.72 -45.64 -6.63
N PRO A 132 -17.63 -46.45 -7.24
CA PRO A 132 -18.41 -47.44 -6.50
C PRO A 132 -17.47 -48.39 -5.78
N GLN A 133 -17.49 -48.35 -4.44
CA GLN A 133 -16.76 -49.26 -3.56
C GLN A 133 -17.42 -50.64 -3.64
N THR A 134 -17.23 -51.36 -4.76
CA THR A 134 -17.73 -52.74 -4.90
C THR A 134 -16.82 -53.76 -4.23
N ASN A 135 -15.66 -53.35 -3.74
CA ASN A 135 -14.74 -54.20 -2.98
C ASN A 135 -14.28 -53.41 -1.75
N LYS A 136 -14.58 -53.92 -0.55
CA LYS A 136 -14.07 -53.38 0.71
C LYS A 136 -12.55 -53.23 0.57
N PRO A 137 -11.99 -52.02 0.65
CA PRO A 137 -10.56 -51.85 0.48
C PRO A 137 -9.86 -52.44 1.71
N PRO A 138 -8.66 -53.03 1.54
CA PRO A 138 -7.91 -53.62 2.64
C PRO A 138 -7.69 -52.58 3.74
N GLU A 139 -7.67 -53.03 4.99
CA GLU A 139 -7.57 -52.22 6.22
C GLU A 139 -6.46 -51.14 6.15
N ALA A 140 -5.36 -51.45 5.45
CA ALA A 140 -4.28 -50.50 5.13
C ALA A 140 -4.78 -49.22 4.44
N THR A 141 -5.74 -49.32 3.53
CA THR A 141 -6.32 -48.17 2.81
C THR A 141 -7.19 -47.31 3.72
N ARG A 142 -7.87 -47.92 4.71
CA ARG A 142 -8.65 -47.16 5.70
C ARG A 142 -7.73 -46.37 6.62
N LEU A 143 -6.63 -46.99 7.06
CA LEU A 143 -5.62 -46.36 7.88
C LEU A 143 -4.95 -45.18 7.14
N LEU A 144 -4.62 -45.37 5.85
CA LEU A 144 -4.09 -44.29 4.99
C LEU A 144 -5.06 -43.12 4.81
N ILE A 145 -6.37 -43.39 4.67
CA ILE A 145 -7.39 -42.33 4.56
C ILE A 145 -7.53 -41.56 5.89
N GLU A 146 -7.38 -42.25 7.02
CA GLU A 146 -7.41 -41.62 8.34
C GLU A 146 -6.17 -40.74 8.58
N GLU A 147 -4.98 -41.23 8.21
CA GLU A 147 -3.76 -40.42 8.21
C GLU A 147 -3.86 -39.22 7.25
N GLN A 148 -4.48 -39.40 6.08
CA GLN A 148 -4.71 -38.29 5.16
C GLN A 148 -5.64 -37.23 5.77
N LYS A 149 -6.68 -37.64 6.52
CA LYS A 149 -7.55 -36.70 7.24
C LYS A 149 -6.81 -35.97 8.35
N SER A 150 -5.94 -36.65 9.10
CA SER A 150 -5.14 -36.00 10.14
C SER A 150 -4.12 -35.01 9.54
N LEU A 151 -3.51 -35.35 8.40
CA LEU A 151 -2.64 -34.43 7.63
C LEU A 151 -3.40 -33.20 7.12
N LEU A 152 -4.60 -33.37 6.57
CA LEU A 152 -5.43 -32.25 6.13
C LEU A 152 -5.84 -31.35 7.31
N HIS A 153 -6.09 -31.94 8.47
CA HIS A 153 -6.35 -31.17 9.70
C HIS A 153 -5.10 -30.39 10.14
N ALA A 154 -3.92 -31.01 10.08
CA ALA A 154 -2.65 -30.35 10.38
C ALA A 154 -2.33 -29.19 9.41
N ASP A 155 -2.59 -29.37 8.12
CA ASP A 155 -2.42 -28.35 7.09
C ASP A 155 -3.33 -27.13 7.34
N LYS A 156 -4.59 -27.37 7.71
CA LYS A 156 -5.51 -26.30 8.10
C LYS A 156 -5.00 -25.54 9.33
N MET A 157 -4.55 -26.25 10.37
CA MET A 157 -3.98 -25.60 11.56
C MET A 157 -2.71 -24.80 11.23
N LEU A 158 -1.85 -25.32 10.32
CA LEU A 158 -0.65 -24.61 9.87
C LEU A 158 -1.01 -23.35 9.09
N SER A 159 -2.01 -23.41 8.20
CA SER A 159 -2.52 -22.26 7.46
C SER A 159 -3.06 -21.18 8.39
N ASP A 160 -3.80 -21.56 9.45
CA ASP A 160 -4.30 -20.60 10.45
C ASP A 160 -3.13 -19.92 11.18
N ARG A 161 -2.09 -20.69 11.56
CA ARG A 161 -0.87 -20.14 12.16
C ARG A 161 -0.09 -19.24 11.21
N LEU A 162 -0.01 -19.58 9.93
CA LEU A 162 0.64 -18.77 8.90
C LEU A 162 -0.14 -17.46 8.65
N SER A 163 -1.47 -17.51 8.65
CA SER A 163 -2.31 -16.32 8.55
C SER A 163 -2.13 -15.37 9.75
N ALA A 164 -2.05 -15.92 10.97
CA ALA A 164 -1.76 -15.14 12.17
C ALA A 164 -0.34 -14.56 12.13
N ALA A 165 0.66 -15.32 11.69
CA ALA A 165 2.04 -14.85 11.56
C ALA A 165 2.18 -13.74 10.49
N THR A 166 1.48 -13.87 9.36
CA THR A 166 1.46 -12.85 8.31
C THR A 166 0.73 -11.58 8.77
N ALA A 167 -0.36 -11.72 9.56
CA ALA A 167 -1.01 -10.58 10.21
C ALA A 167 -0.07 -9.86 11.20
N ILE A 168 0.66 -10.60 12.05
CA ILE A 168 1.67 -10.03 12.95
C ILE A 168 2.78 -9.34 12.16
N ARG A 169 3.30 -9.97 11.09
CA ARG A 169 4.31 -9.35 10.22
C ARG A 169 3.81 -8.04 9.60
N SER A 170 2.55 -7.99 9.18
CA SER A 170 1.93 -6.80 8.61
C SER A 170 1.77 -5.69 9.65
N ALA A 171 1.37 -6.03 10.89
CA ALA A 171 1.26 -5.12 12.02
C ALA A 171 2.63 -4.58 12.46
N LEU A 172 3.67 -5.42 12.49
CA LEU A 172 5.04 -4.98 12.76
C LEU A 172 5.56 -4.05 11.66
N LYS A 173 5.23 -4.30 10.39
CA LYS A 173 5.59 -3.42 9.27
C LYS A 173 4.90 -2.06 9.35
N SER A 174 3.62 -2.01 9.72
CA SER A 174 2.92 -0.73 9.94
C SER A 174 3.46 0.01 11.17
N GLN A 175 3.76 -0.70 12.26
CA GLN A 175 4.41 -0.12 13.44
C GLN A 175 5.82 0.43 13.14
N HIS A 176 6.59 -0.22 12.28
CA HIS A 176 7.89 0.29 11.83
C HIS A 176 7.76 1.64 11.12
N HIS A 177 6.69 1.87 10.35
CA HIS A 177 6.45 3.16 9.70
C HIS A 177 6.10 4.27 10.73
N VAL A 178 5.34 3.93 11.76
CA VAL A 178 5.02 4.84 12.88
C VAL A 178 6.26 5.16 13.70
N LEU A 179 7.09 4.17 14.03
CA LEU A 179 8.38 4.37 14.72
C LEU A 179 9.29 5.29 13.90
N LYS A 180 9.39 5.09 12.58
CA LYS A 180 10.16 5.98 11.70
C LYS A 180 9.61 7.41 11.66
N ALA A 181 8.28 7.58 11.68
CA ALA A 181 7.64 8.90 11.77
C ALA A 181 7.90 9.59 13.12
N THR A 182 7.90 8.83 14.22
CA THR A 182 8.25 9.32 15.56
C THR A 182 9.74 9.67 15.66
N THR A 183 10.65 8.85 15.13
CA THR A 183 12.08 9.14 15.08
C THR A 183 12.36 10.38 14.24
N ASN A 184 11.71 10.55 13.09
CA ASN A 184 11.83 11.77 12.28
C ASN A 184 11.28 13.00 13.00
N SER A 185 10.15 12.87 13.71
CA SER A 185 9.60 13.95 14.55
C SER A 185 10.55 14.31 15.71
N LEU A 186 11.17 13.33 16.36
CA LEU A 186 12.18 13.54 17.40
C LEU A 186 13.46 14.19 16.85
N LEU A 187 13.90 13.82 15.64
CA LEU A 187 15.02 14.47 14.97
C LEU A 187 14.67 15.92 14.57
N ASN A 188 13.44 16.19 14.14
CA ASN A 188 12.96 17.55 13.90
C ASN A 188 12.83 18.36 15.20
N MET A 189 12.41 17.75 16.31
CA MET A 189 12.43 18.37 17.64
C MET A 189 13.87 18.67 18.09
N ARG A 190 14.83 17.78 17.82
CA ARG A 190 16.27 18.00 18.02
C ARG A 190 16.78 19.19 17.20
N ALA A 191 16.27 19.38 15.98
CA ALA A 191 16.57 20.55 15.15
C ALA A 191 15.90 21.85 15.65
N GLN A 192 14.86 21.78 16.49
CA GLN A 192 14.20 22.93 17.11
C GLN A 192 14.78 23.33 18.50
N PHE A 193 15.53 22.47 19.16
CA PHE A 193 16.27 22.82 20.39
C PHE A 193 17.19 24.08 20.26
N PRO A 194 17.88 24.38 19.14
CA PRO A 194 18.61 25.65 19.00
C PRO A 194 17.70 26.89 18.87
N LEU A 195 16.40 26.73 18.55
CA LEU A 195 15.44 27.83 18.54
C LEU A 195 14.92 28.15 19.96
N VAL A 196 14.68 27.11 20.76
CA VAL A 196 14.29 27.28 22.17
C VAL A 196 15.40 27.96 22.95
N ASN A 197 16.67 27.65 22.67
CA ASN A 197 17.81 28.32 23.30
C ASN A 197 17.91 29.82 22.93
N LYS A 198 17.45 30.21 21.72
CA LYS A 198 17.36 31.64 21.32
C LYS A 198 16.22 32.38 22.03
N VAL A 199 15.12 31.71 22.34
CA VAL A 199 14.00 32.30 23.10
C VAL A 199 14.35 32.39 24.59
N LEU A 200 14.99 31.37 25.15
CA LEU A 200 15.46 31.35 26.53
C LEU A 200 16.53 32.44 26.77
N ASN A 201 17.52 32.57 25.87
CA ASN A 201 18.51 33.67 25.95
C ASN A 201 17.88 35.07 25.81
N ARG A 202 16.75 35.23 25.09
CA ARG A 202 16.03 36.52 25.04
C ARG A 202 15.34 36.86 26.35
N VAL A 203 14.86 35.87 27.08
CA VAL A 203 14.20 36.06 28.38
C VAL A 203 15.23 36.49 29.44
N ASP A 204 16.40 35.86 29.47
CA ASP A 204 17.45 36.21 30.43
C ASP A 204 18.04 37.61 30.21
N TRP A 205 18.05 38.10 28.96
CA TRP A 205 18.54 39.45 28.65
C TRP A 205 17.65 40.58 29.20
N ARG A 206 16.34 40.35 29.36
CA ARG A 206 15.44 41.35 29.97
C ARG A 206 15.69 41.48 31.47
N LYS A 207 15.82 40.36 32.20
CA LYS A 207 16.14 40.38 33.64
C LYS A 207 17.51 41.00 33.94
N LYS A 208 18.51 40.76 33.09
CA LYS A 208 19.86 41.35 33.27
C LYS A 208 19.86 42.87 33.11
N ARG A 209 19.07 43.42 32.19
CA ARG A 209 18.94 44.87 32.01
C ARG A 209 18.38 45.56 33.26
N ASP A 210 17.32 45.01 33.84
CA ASP A 210 16.69 45.62 35.02
C ASP A 210 17.63 45.59 36.23
N SER A 211 18.40 44.51 36.42
CA SER A 211 19.40 44.42 37.50
C SER A 211 20.57 45.40 37.31
N ILE A 212 21.00 45.67 36.07
CA ILE A 212 22.06 46.65 35.79
C ILE A 212 21.57 48.07 36.11
N ILE A 213 20.34 48.41 35.74
CA ILE A 213 19.77 49.74 35.99
C ILE A 213 19.64 49.99 37.50
N ILE A 214 19.09 49.02 38.26
CA ILE A 214 18.95 49.15 39.71
C ILE A 214 20.32 49.27 40.40
N GLY A 215 21.30 48.46 40.00
CA GLY A 215 22.66 48.55 40.51
C GLY A 215 23.34 49.89 40.23
N ALA A 216 23.16 50.45 39.03
CA ALA A 216 23.69 51.76 38.66
C ALA A 216 23.08 52.90 39.48
N VAL A 217 21.76 52.86 39.74
CA VAL A 217 21.07 53.87 40.56
C VAL A 217 21.58 53.84 42.00
N ILE A 218 21.69 52.65 42.60
CA ILE A 218 22.19 52.48 43.98
C ILE A 218 23.65 52.92 44.08
N GLY A 219 24.49 52.52 43.13
CA GLY A 219 25.91 52.93 43.09
C GLY A 219 26.09 54.45 42.94
N CYS A 220 25.29 55.08 42.07
CA CYS A 220 25.31 56.53 41.90
C CYS A 220 24.87 57.25 43.19
N CYS A 221 23.82 56.76 43.85
CA CYS A 221 23.31 57.31 45.11
C CYS A 221 24.35 57.21 46.23
N LEU A 222 25.06 56.08 46.33
CA LEU A 222 26.14 55.91 47.31
C LEU A 222 27.34 56.80 47.01
N LEU A 223 27.73 56.97 45.74
CA LEU A 223 28.81 57.88 45.36
C LEU A 223 28.48 59.34 45.70
N PHE A 224 27.25 59.78 45.44
CA PHE A 224 26.80 61.12 45.81
C PHE A 224 26.84 61.35 47.33
N LEU A 225 26.42 60.36 48.12
CA LEU A 225 26.46 60.44 49.58
C LEU A 225 27.92 60.49 50.09
N LEU A 226 28.80 59.66 49.52
CA LEU A 226 30.21 59.66 49.88
C LEU A 226 30.89 60.99 49.49
N PHE A 227 30.57 61.54 48.32
CA PHE A 227 31.06 62.85 47.89
C PHE A 227 30.59 63.96 48.84
N TYR A 228 29.32 63.94 49.26
CA TYR A 228 28.77 64.89 50.23
C TYR A 228 29.34 64.71 51.64
N LEU A 229 29.75 63.49 52.02
CA LEU A 229 30.39 63.24 53.31
C LEU A 229 31.85 63.72 53.32
N PHE A 230 32.52 63.63 52.17
CA PHE A 230 33.95 63.97 52.03
C PHE A 230 34.20 65.41 51.59
N HIS A 231 33.15 66.17 51.23
CA HIS A 231 33.20 67.58 50.86
C HIS A 231 32.25 68.41 51.72
#